data_AF-A0A838S3D5-F1
#
_entry.id   AF-A0A838S3D5-F1
#
_cell.length_a   1.000
_cell.length_b   1.000
_cell.length_c   1.000
_cell.angle_alpha   90.00
_cell.angle_beta   90.00
_cell.angle_gamma   90.00
#
_symmetry.space_group_name_H-M   'P 1'
#
loop_
_entity.id
_entity.type
_entity.pdbx_description
1 polymer ?
#
loop_
_entity_poly.entity_id
_entity_poly.type
_entity_poly.pdbx_seq_one_letter_code
_entity_poly.pdbx_strand_id
1 'polypeptide(L)'
;MRVPSPKTNRNPGPRRAVVLAVALLATLAVLGAPASAHVPAGVSWTADLTPDGDDMGVRATDGELRLDPATAVRWARTESPRLQGTLLTAQRALIDPADRVAADLVADLPPGAEVLVDVRGLRDDGGWTEWVPATPGVPANLQTPGHTVQARLMLLAGDVGASPVVRSLRLTTELTTGHQVGPRPIVADTFRVFATREGLVGGTTANGHVIRPRDHFVALPSRRALAPRGSGDYTVKVCADNGRCEWAPVWDIGPWNTTDDHWSPPDSRESWRDLAHGLPQAQAAFIDGYNGGRDQFGRRVGNPAGIDLADGTFFDGLGLLDNSWVTVSYLWTDRGPNPAR
;
A
#
# COMPACT_ATOMS: atom_id res chain seq x y z
N MET A 1 -54.61 -51.76 26.66
CA MET A 1 -55.32 -52.41 27.77
C MET A 1 -54.39 -52.52 28.96
N ARG A 2 -54.81 -51.95 30.10
CA ARG A 2 -54.41 -52.14 31.52
C ARG A 2 -52.93 -52.19 31.94
N VAL A 3 -52.57 -51.13 32.66
CA VAL A 3 -51.62 -51.07 33.79
C VAL A 3 -52.07 -51.99 34.94
N PRO A 4 -51.15 -52.43 35.81
CA PRO A 4 -51.26 -52.02 37.21
C PRO A 4 -49.92 -51.63 37.87
N SER A 5 -49.90 -50.46 38.53
CA SER A 5 -49.05 -50.14 39.69
C SER A 5 -49.77 -50.61 40.97
N PRO A 6 -49.13 -50.65 42.16
CA PRO A 6 -49.29 -49.49 43.07
C PRO A 6 -48.21 -49.24 44.18
N LYS A 7 -48.08 -47.94 44.52
CA LYS A 7 -47.90 -47.32 45.88
C LYS A 7 -46.51 -47.41 46.54
N THR A 8 -45.98 -46.36 47.18
CA THR A 8 -46.54 -45.41 48.17
C THR A 8 -45.87 -44.01 48.09
N ASN A 9 -46.58 -42.86 48.07
CA ASN A 9 -47.16 -42.05 49.18
C ASN A 9 -46.09 -41.44 50.15
N ARG A 10 -45.94 -40.12 50.42
CA ARG A 10 -46.93 -39.06 50.79
C ARG A 10 -46.33 -37.61 50.74
N ASN A 11 -47.17 -36.68 50.29
CA ASN A 11 -47.38 -35.22 50.50
C ASN A 11 -47.11 -34.62 51.94
N PRO A 12 -47.35 -33.31 52.24
CA PRO A 12 -46.95 -32.01 51.61
C PRO A 12 -46.64 -30.84 52.62
N GLY A 13 -45.88 -29.81 52.19
CA GLY A 13 -45.88 -28.39 52.68
C GLY A 13 -45.53 -28.07 54.16
N PRO A 14 -45.37 -26.79 54.58
CA PRO A 14 -45.49 -25.52 53.84
C PRO A 14 -44.31 -24.52 53.98
N ARG A 15 -44.22 -23.62 52.99
CA ARG A 15 -43.85 -22.19 53.03
C ARG A 15 -43.07 -21.68 54.27
N ARG A 16 -41.80 -21.31 54.05
CA ARG A 16 -41.21 -20.09 54.61
C ARG A 16 -40.43 -19.36 53.53
N ALA A 17 -40.96 -18.18 53.18
CA ALA A 17 -40.27 -17.21 52.37
C ALA A 17 -39.05 -16.71 53.15
N VAL A 18 -37.86 -16.96 52.63
CA VAL A 18 -36.65 -16.24 53.04
C VAL A 18 -36.36 -15.28 51.90
N VAL A 19 -36.64 -14.01 52.14
CA VAL A 19 -36.20 -12.89 51.30
C VAL A 19 -34.69 -12.84 51.43
N LEU A 20 -33.98 -13.40 50.45
CA LEU A 20 -32.55 -13.17 50.30
C LEU A 20 -32.39 -11.82 49.58
N ALA A 21 -31.94 -10.82 50.34
CA ALA A 21 -31.49 -9.56 49.78
C ALA A 21 -30.26 -9.81 48.90
N VAL A 22 -30.47 -9.90 47.58
CA VAL A 22 -29.37 -9.83 46.61
C VAL A 22 -29.00 -8.35 46.49
N ALA A 23 -27.90 -7.97 47.14
CA ALA A 23 -27.26 -6.69 46.90
C ALA A 23 -26.81 -6.63 45.44
N LEU A 24 -27.50 -5.82 44.65
CA LEU A 24 -27.13 -5.47 43.29
C LEU A 24 -25.86 -4.60 43.37
N LEU A 25 -24.68 -5.22 43.32
CA LEU A 25 -23.44 -4.52 42.97
C LEU A 25 -23.48 -4.28 41.45
N ALA A 26 -24.10 -3.18 41.06
CA ALA A 26 -23.89 -2.60 39.74
C ALA A 26 -22.46 -2.04 39.69
N THR A 27 -21.49 -2.91 39.42
CA THR A 27 -20.20 -2.47 38.92
C THR A 27 -20.44 -1.90 37.53
N LEU A 28 -20.57 -0.58 37.43
CA LEU A 28 -20.31 0.13 36.19
C LEU A 28 -18.84 -0.15 35.83
N ALA A 29 -18.62 -1.20 35.04
CA ALA A 29 -17.45 -1.26 34.19
C ALA A 29 -17.62 -0.15 33.16
N VAL A 30 -17.17 1.05 33.50
CA VAL A 30 -16.78 2.02 32.49
C VAL A 30 -15.64 1.34 31.75
N LEU A 31 -15.95 0.67 30.63
CA LEU A 31 -14.99 0.41 29.59
C LEU A 31 -14.51 1.78 29.13
N GLY A 32 -13.50 2.30 29.81
CA GLY A 32 -12.74 3.43 29.29
C GLY A 32 -12.28 2.99 27.92
N ALA A 33 -12.76 3.67 26.88
CA ALA A 33 -12.10 3.60 25.58
C ALA A 33 -10.60 3.72 25.85
N PRO A 34 -9.74 2.88 25.24
CA PRO A 34 -8.31 3.00 25.47
C PRO A 34 -7.96 4.46 25.23
N ALA A 35 -7.46 5.13 26.27
CA ALA A 35 -6.95 6.48 26.12
C ALA A 35 -5.98 6.40 24.95
N SER A 36 -6.30 7.10 23.86
CA SER A 36 -5.37 7.20 22.74
C SER A 36 -4.07 7.70 23.36
N ALA A 37 -3.06 6.83 23.41
CA ALA A 37 -1.78 7.19 23.97
C ALA A 37 -1.37 8.47 23.25
N HIS A 38 -1.15 9.55 24.01
CA HIS A 38 -0.73 10.80 23.44
C HIS A 38 0.66 10.57 22.85
N VAL A 39 0.72 10.35 21.53
CA VAL A 39 1.99 10.26 20.81
C VAL A 39 2.49 11.70 20.69
N PRO A 40 3.63 12.06 21.32
CA PRO A 40 4.12 13.42 21.22
C PRO A 40 4.40 13.75 19.75
N ALA A 41 3.86 14.88 19.27
CA ALA A 41 4.23 15.40 17.98
C ALA A 41 5.72 15.74 18.00
N GLY A 42 6.44 15.21 17.00
CA GLY A 42 7.84 15.50 16.73
C GLY A 42 8.00 16.79 15.94
N VAL A 43 8.84 16.74 14.90
CA VAL A 43 9.14 17.90 14.07
C VAL A 43 8.05 18.10 13.04
N SER A 44 7.62 19.36 12.85
CA SER A 44 6.69 19.76 11.79
C SER A 44 7.39 20.67 10.77
N TRP A 45 7.09 20.49 9.49
CA TRP A 45 7.58 21.36 8.42
C TRP A 45 6.59 21.44 7.25
N THR A 46 6.72 22.49 6.44
CA THR A 46 6.02 22.60 5.16
C THR A 46 6.95 22.08 4.07
N ALA A 47 6.46 21.18 3.23
CA ALA A 47 7.20 20.65 2.09
C ALA A 47 7.37 21.72 1.00
N ASP A 48 8.51 21.70 0.32
CA ASP A 48 8.68 22.44 -0.94
C ASP A 48 7.88 21.73 -2.04
N LEU A 49 7.06 22.49 -2.76
CA LEU A 49 6.20 22.02 -3.84
C LEU A 49 6.70 22.47 -5.22
N THR A 50 7.96 22.90 -5.31
CA THR A 50 8.61 23.28 -6.55
C THR A 50 9.06 22.02 -7.30
N PRO A 51 8.53 21.75 -8.52
CA PRO A 51 8.91 20.54 -9.22
C PRO A 51 10.37 20.54 -9.70
N ASP A 52 10.99 19.37 -9.71
CA ASP A 52 12.34 19.14 -10.24
C ASP A 52 12.41 18.00 -11.29
N GLY A 53 13.59 17.41 -11.50
CA GLY A 53 13.84 16.45 -12.57
C GLY A 53 13.30 15.04 -12.32
N ASP A 54 12.96 14.68 -11.08
CA ASP A 54 12.33 13.39 -10.76
C ASP A 54 10.79 13.42 -10.79
N ASP A 55 10.24 14.62 -10.93
CA ASP A 55 8.81 14.88 -11.03
C ASP A 55 8.26 14.71 -12.44
N MET A 56 6.95 14.55 -12.53
CA MET A 56 6.27 14.25 -13.79
C MET A 56 4.87 14.84 -13.84
N GLY A 57 4.52 15.48 -14.96
CA GLY A 57 3.15 15.92 -15.18
C GLY A 57 2.64 17.00 -14.24
N VAL A 58 3.54 17.70 -13.55
CA VAL A 58 3.21 18.75 -12.59
C VAL A 58 4.01 20.01 -12.87
N ARG A 59 3.45 21.14 -12.46
CA ARG A 59 4.09 22.46 -12.53
C ARG A 59 3.72 23.27 -11.30
N ALA A 60 4.62 24.14 -10.86
CA ALA A 60 4.31 25.17 -9.89
C ALA A 60 3.96 26.49 -10.59
N THR A 61 2.97 27.22 -10.07
CA THR A 61 2.67 28.60 -10.48
C THR A 61 2.29 29.37 -9.24
N ASP A 62 3.00 30.45 -8.95
CA ASP A 62 2.82 31.28 -7.74
C ASP A 62 2.87 30.47 -6.43
N GLY A 63 3.72 29.44 -6.39
CA GLY A 63 3.86 28.53 -5.24
C GLY A 63 2.78 27.46 -5.11
N GLU A 64 1.83 27.39 -6.05
CA GLU A 64 0.80 26.35 -6.09
C GLU A 64 1.15 25.25 -7.08
N LEU A 65 1.04 23.99 -6.65
CA LEU A 65 1.29 22.82 -7.48
C LEU A 65 0.01 22.42 -8.22
N ARG A 66 0.15 22.18 -9.53
CA ARG A 66 -0.95 21.84 -10.45
C ARG A 66 -0.50 20.77 -11.43
N LEU A 67 -1.45 20.13 -12.11
CA LEU A 67 -1.13 19.32 -13.29
C LEU A 67 -0.59 20.21 -14.41
N ASP A 68 0.46 19.73 -15.05
CA ASP A 68 0.95 20.29 -16.31
C ASP A 68 0.29 19.56 -17.49
N PRO A 69 -0.65 20.19 -18.22
CA PRO A 69 -1.34 19.53 -19.33
C PRO A 69 -0.40 19.13 -20.48
N ALA A 70 0.82 19.70 -20.56
CA ALA A 70 1.78 19.36 -21.61
C ALA A 70 2.54 18.05 -21.33
N THR A 71 2.73 17.70 -20.06
CA THR A 71 3.59 16.58 -19.63
C THR A 71 2.86 15.54 -18.80
N ALA A 72 1.66 15.86 -18.29
CA ALA A 72 0.87 14.93 -17.52
C ALA A 72 0.37 13.77 -18.38
N VAL A 73 0.36 12.59 -17.77
CA VAL A 73 0.11 11.33 -18.48
C VAL A 73 -1.28 10.81 -18.15
N ARG A 74 -1.80 9.96 -19.02
CA ARG A 74 -3.03 9.21 -18.75
C ARG A 74 -2.67 7.76 -18.50
N TRP A 75 -3.00 7.27 -17.32
CA TRP A 75 -2.78 5.87 -16.99
C TRP A 75 -3.76 4.98 -17.74
N ALA A 76 -3.34 4.35 -18.85
CA ALA A 76 -4.23 3.57 -19.71
C ALA A 76 -4.85 2.32 -19.05
N ARG A 77 -4.27 1.81 -17.95
CA ARG A 77 -4.77 0.62 -17.23
C ARG A 77 -5.91 0.87 -16.24
N THR A 78 -6.50 2.07 -16.14
CA THR A 78 -7.74 2.28 -15.38
C THR A 78 -8.94 2.37 -16.34
N GLU A 79 -10.16 2.02 -15.90
CA GLU A 79 -11.36 2.16 -16.76
C GLU A 79 -11.62 3.61 -17.19
N SER A 80 -11.18 4.57 -16.37
CA SER A 80 -11.28 6.00 -16.63
C SER A 80 -9.89 6.62 -16.49
N PRO A 81 -9.08 6.63 -17.58
CA PRO A 81 -7.71 7.14 -17.54
C PRO A 81 -7.72 8.65 -17.32
N ARG A 82 -7.53 9.05 -16.06
CA ARG A 82 -7.41 10.45 -15.62
C ARG A 82 -6.03 10.99 -15.97
N LEU A 83 -5.97 12.29 -16.26
CA LEU A 83 -4.69 12.99 -16.37
C LEU A 83 -4.06 13.02 -14.98
N GLN A 84 -2.78 12.69 -14.88
CA GLN A 84 -2.10 12.55 -13.60
C GLN A 84 -0.66 13.08 -13.65
N GLY A 85 -0.20 13.50 -12.49
CA GLY A 85 1.15 13.98 -12.26
C GLY A 85 1.60 13.63 -10.85
N THR A 86 2.91 13.61 -10.63
CA THR A 86 3.53 13.26 -9.35
C THR A 86 4.60 14.29 -9.00
N LEU A 87 4.59 14.73 -7.74
CA LEU A 87 5.67 15.46 -7.12
C LEU A 87 6.30 14.64 -5.99
N LEU A 88 7.61 14.51 -5.98
CA LEU A 88 8.41 13.96 -4.89
C LEU A 88 8.98 15.12 -4.07
N THR A 89 8.75 15.12 -2.76
CA THR A 89 9.31 16.18 -1.92
C THR A 89 10.81 15.94 -1.69
N ALA A 90 11.55 17.00 -1.36
CA ALA A 90 12.90 16.85 -0.82
C ALA A 90 12.89 15.91 0.41
N GLN A 91 13.96 15.11 0.55
CA GLN A 91 14.15 14.26 1.71
C GLN A 91 14.41 15.11 2.96
N ARG A 92 13.73 14.79 4.06
CA ARG A 92 13.88 15.48 5.34
C ARG A 92 14.62 14.61 6.34
N ALA A 93 15.85 14.98 6.65
CA ALA A 93 16.59 14.41 7.77
C ALA A 93 15.95 14.81 9.11
N LEU A 94 15.93 13.86 10.04
CA LEU A 94 15.37 13.98 11.39
C LEU A 94 16.46 13.75 12.42
N ILE A 95 16.44 14.54 13.50
CA ILE A 95 17.32 14.32 14.65
C ILE A 95 16.89 13.05 15.39
N ASP A 96 15.60 12.99 15.74
CA ASP A 96 14.98 11.82 16.36
C ASP A 96 14.23 11.00 15.30
N PRO A 97 14.22 9.65 15.40
CA PRO A 97 13.55 8.83 14.42
C PRO A 97 12.02 8.97 14.55
N ALA A 98 11.32 8.70 13.45
CA ALA A 98 9.86 8.69 13.41
C ALA A 98 9.34 7.39 12.81
N ASP A 99 8.28 6.83 13.39
CA ASP A 99 7.56 5.66 12.85
C ASP A 99 6.19 6.02 12.29
N ARG A 100 5.77 7.27 12.47
CA ARG A 100 4.52 7.83 11.95
C ARG A 100 4.72 9.22 11.38
N VAL A 101 3.95 9.54 10.35
CA VAL A 101 3.95 10.88 9.74
C VAL A 101 2.51 11.29 9.42
N ALA A 102 2.05 12.38 10.04
CA ALA A 102 0.80 13.04 9.70
C ALA A 102 1.01 13.99 8.51
N ALA A 103 0.02 14.08 7.63
CA ALA A 103 0.02 14.97 6.47
C ALA A 103 -1.21 15.88 6.51
N ASP A 104 -0.95 17.18 6.64
CA ASP A 104 -1.96 18.23 6.54
C ASP A 104 -1.86 18.88 5.16
N LEU A 105 -2.75 18.46 4.26
CA LEU A 105 -2.83 18.97 2.88
C LEU A 105 -3.84 20.11 2.80
N VAL A 106 -3.44 21.22 2.17
CA VAL A 106 -4.34 22.30 1.75
C VAL A 106 -4.39 22.30 0.23
N ALA A 107 -5.54 21.95 -0.33
CA ALA A 107 -5.75 21.89 -1.77
C ALA A 107 -7.19 22.27 -2.16
N ASP A 108 -7.35 22.87 -3.34
CA ASP A 108 -8.65 23.03 -3.99
C ASP A 108 -8.89 21.80 -4.88
N LEU A 109 -9.95 21.05 -4.57
CA LEU A 109 -10.33 19.83 -5.28
C LEU A 109 -11.64 20.06 -6.04
N PRO A 110 -11.58 20.30 -7.37
CA PRO A 110 -12.79 20.27 -8.18
C PRO A 110 -13.43 18.87 -8.17
N PRO A 111 -14.72 18.73 -8.55
CA PRO A 111 -15.40 17.45 -8.56
C PRO A 111 -14.63 16.35 -9.31
N GLY A 112 -14.48 15.19 -8.67
CA GLY A 112 -13.75 14.03 -9.19
C GLY A 112 -12.22 14.13 -9.15
N ALA A 113 -11.66 15.30 -8.83
CA ALA A 113 -10.22 15.47 -8.68
C ALA A 113 -9.74 14.96 -7.33
N GLU A 114 -8.49 14.50 -7.30
CA GLU A 114 -7.93 13.83 -6.15
C GLU A 114 -6.45 14.19 -6.00
N VAL A 115 -6.01 14.30 -4.75
CA VAL A 115 -4.59 14.41 -4.41
C VAL A 115 -4.31 13.34 -3.39
N LEU A 116 -3.47 12.38 -3.75
CA LEU A 116 -2.97 11.36 -2.85
C LEU A 116 -1.64 11.83 -2.26
N VAL A 117 -1.48 11.67 -0.94
CA VAL A 117 -0.21 11.90 -0.26
C VAL A 117 0.28 10.58 0.29
N ASP A 118 1.48 10.18 -0.13
CA ASP A 118 2.21 9.06 0.43
C ASP A 118 3.44 9.55 1.18
N VAL A 119 3.86 8.79 2.18
CA VAL A 119 5.09 9.01 2.92
C VAL A 119 5.92 7.73 2.99
N ARG A 120 7.24 7.88 3.08
CA ARG A 120 8.16 6.77 3.37
C ARG A 120 9.25 7.23 4.32
N GLY A 121 9.83 6.28 5.04
CA GLY A 121 10.99 6.48 5.90
C GLY A 121 12.22 5.74 5.37
N LEU A 122 13.39 6.32 5.52
CA LEU A 122 14.66 5.63 5.31
C LEU A 122 15.04 4.92 6.61
N ARG A 123 15.20 3.61 6.52
CA ARG A 123 15.59 2.73 7.62
C ARG A 123 17.10 2.79 7.83
N ASP A 124 17.56 2.36 9.01
CA ASP A 124 18.98 2.41 9.39
C ASP A 124 19.89 1.52 8.51
N ASP A 125 19.32 0.52 7.83
CA ASP A 125 20.04 -0.32 6.85
C ASP A 125 20.11 0.32 5.45
N GLY A 126 19.66 1.58 5.31
CA GLY A 126 19.65 2.31 4.04
C GLY A 126 18.56 1.86 3.07
N GLY A 127 17.65 0.96 3.47
CA GLY A 127 16.46 0.61 2.72
C GLY A 127 15.32 1.59 3.00
N TRP A 128 14.53 1.94 1.98
CA TRP A 128 13.28 2.65 2.20
C TRP A 128 12.21 1.71 2.77
N THR A 129 11.31 2.24 3.59
CA THR A 129 10.00 1.62 3.78
C THR A 129 9.22 1.71 2.46
N GLU A 130 8.12 0.98 2.37
CA GLU A 130 7.13 1.25 1.34
C GLU A 130 6.61 2.69 1.44
N TRP A 131 6.09 3.20 0.34
CA TRP A 131 5.17 4.32 0.37
C TRP A 131 3.92 3.92 1.14
N VAL A 132 3.56 4.70 2.15
CA VAL A 132 2.37 4.50 3.00
C VAL A 132 1.43 5.68 2.79
N PRO A 133 0.14 5.44 2.51
CA PRO A 133 -0.84 6.51 2.35
C PRO A 133 -1.01 7.30 3.64
N ALA A 134 -0.87 8.63 3.55
CA ALA A 134 -1.14 9.56 4.64
C ALA A 134 -2.51 10.20 4.41
N THR A 135 -3.55 9.61 5.01
CA THR A 135 -4.91 10.13 4.91
C THR A 135 -5.14 11.25 5.93
N PRO A 136 -5.95 12.27 5.61
CA PRO A 136 -6.21 13.37 6.54
C PRO A 136 -6.70 12.86 7.91
N GLY A 137 -6.04 13.31 8.98
CA GLY A 137 -6.37 12.93 10.36
C GLY A 137 -5.89 11.55 10.81
N VAL A 138 -5.22 10.77 9.94
CA VAL A 138 -4.64 9.47 10.31
C VAL A 138 -3.16 9.46 9.92
N PRO A 139 -2.23 9.54 10.89
CA PRO A 139 -0.80 9.44 10.62
C PRO A 139 -0.46 8.12 9.93
N ALA A 140 0.29 8.20 8.83
CA ALA A 140 0.78 7.05 8.11
C ALA A 140 1.79 6.29 8.97
N ASN A 141 1.59 4.98 9.13
CA ASN A 141 2.46 4.11 9.93
C ASN A 141 3.53 3.45 9.06
N LEU A 142 4.78 3.90 9.22
CA LEU A 142 5.95 3.44 8.49
C LEU A 142 6.43 2.04 8.89
N GLN A 143 5.83 1.46 9.93
CA GLN A 143 6.13 0.15 10.54
C GLN A 143 7.49 0.06 11.23
N THR A 144 8.47 0.83 10.77
CA THR A 144 9.82 0.89 11.29
C THR A 144 10.25 2.34 11.40
N PRO A 145 10.81 2.75 12.56
CA PRO A 145 11.34 4.10 12.71
C PRO A 145 12.44 4.39 11.68
N GLY A 146 12.48 5.62 11.19
CA GLY A 146 13.53 6.09 10.28
C GLY A 146 13.97 7.51 10.60
N HIS A 147 15.22 7.83 10.23
CA HIS A 147 15.84 9.15 10.44
C HIS A 147 15.74 10.08 9.23
N THR A 148 15.14 9.61 8.13
CA THR A 148 14.84 10.45 6.97
C THR A 148 13.44 10.12 6.50
N VAL A 149 12.65 11.15 6.21
CA VAL A 149 11.28 11.02 5.68
C VAL A 149 11.18 11.71 4.34
N GLN A 150 10.38 11.15 3.45
CA GLN A 150 10.02 11.75 2.17
C GLN A 150 8.53 11.59 1.92
N ALA A 151 7.91 12.57 1.26
CA ALA A 151 6.54 12.47 0.80
C ALA A 151 6.48 12.47 -0.72
N ARG A 152 5.38 11.92 -1.25
CA ARG A 152 5.01 11.94 -2.66
C ARG A 152 3.57 12.40 -2.79
N LEU A 153 3.33 13.39 -3.63
CA LEU A 153 1.99 13.83 -4.01
C LEU A 153 1.66 13.28 -5.39
N MET A 154 0.52 12.62 -5.54
CA MET A 154 -0.04 12.24 -6.84
C MET A 154 -1.30 13.06 -7.08
N LEU A 155 -1.30 13.87 -8.13
CA LEU A 155 -2.43 14.69 -8.56
C LEU A 155 -3.19 13.93 -9.64
N LEU A 156 -4.50 13.81 -9.49
CA LEU A 156 -5.39 13.18 -10.47
C LEU A 156 -6.48 14.18 -10.86
N ALA A 157 -6.61 14.43 -12.16
CA ALA A 157 -7.60 15.34 -12.71
C ALA A 157 -9.02 14.82 -12.48
N GLY A 158 -9.94 15.72 -12.17
CA GLY A 158 -11.35 15.45 -12.04
C GLY A 158 -12.11 15.48 -13.36
N ASP A 159 -13.41 15.71 -13.26
CA ASP A 159 -14.33 15.70 -14.40
C ASP A 159 -13.86 16.68 -15.48
N VAL A 160 -13.92 16.23 -16.74
CA VAL A 160 -13.51 17.02 -17.92
C VAL A 160 -12.07 17.58 -17.80
N GLY A 161 -11.20 16.91 -17.03
CA GLY A 161 -9.79 17.30 -16.88
C GLY A 161 -9.55 18.44 -15.89
N ALA A 162 -10.51 18.75 -15.01
CA ALA A 162 -10.34 19.75 -13.96
C ALA A 162 -9.14 19.40 -13.06
N SER A 163 -8.11 20.26 -13.04
CA SER A 163 -6.90 20.02 -12.26
C SER A 163 -7.11 20.36 -10.78
N PRO A 164 -6.66 19.51 -9.84
CA PRO A 164 -6.49 19.93 -8.45
C PRO A 164 -5.42 21.03 -8.35
N VAL A 165 -5.49 21.82 -7.28
CA VAL A 165 -4.51 22.87 -6.95
C VAL A 165 -4.04 22.65 -5.52
N VAL A 166 -2.77 22.29 -5.33
CA VAL A 166 -2.19 22.11 -4.00
C VAL A 166 -1.49 23.40 -3.58
N ARG A 167 -1.89 23.95 -2.44
CA ARG A 167 -1.36 25.20 -1.88
C ARG A 167 -0.25 24.96 -0.87
N SER A 168 -0.38 23.90 -0.06
CA SER A 168 0.63 23.52 0.90
C SER A 168 0.47 22.08 1.36
N LEU A 169 1.58 21.43 1.69
CA LEU A 169 1.62 20.19 2.44
C LEU A 169 2.46 20.41 3.70
N ARG A 170 1.86 20.26 4.87
CA ARG A 170 2.58 20.20 6.14
C ARG A 170 2.70 18.74 6.58
N LEU A 171 3.91 18.36 6.97
CA LEU A 171 4.21 17.04 7.52
C LEU A 171 4.60 17.19 8.98
N THR A 172 4.12 16.28 9.81
CA THR A 172 4.44 16.23 11.25
C THR A 172 4.82 14.82 11.62
N THR A 173 6.03 14.62 12.16
CA THR A 173 6.47 13.31 12.61
C THR A 173 5.90 12.97 13.97
N GLU A 174 5.75 11.68 14.22
CA GLU A 174 5.38 11.13 15.52
C GLU A 174 6.23 9.87 15.77
N LEU A 175 6.51 9.58 17.04
CA LEU A 175 7.19 8.36 17.45
C LEU A 175 6.37 7.65 18.53
N THR A 176 5.89 6.46 18.22
CA THR A 176 5.09 5.67 19.16
C THR A 176 5.99 5.14 20.30
N THR A 177 5.73 5.58 21.55
CA THR A 177 6.45 5.06 22.72
C THR A 177 6.13 3.57 22.93
N GLY A 178 7.17 2.74 23.05
CA GLY A 178 7.02 1.31 23.31
C GLY A 178 6.79 0.45 22.06
N HIS A 179 7.02 1.00 20.85
CA HIS A 179 7.04 0.19 19.62
C HIS A 179 8.18 -0.82 19.69
N GLN A 180 7.85 -2.05 20.10
CA GLN A 180 8.73 -3.19 19.96
C GLN A 180 8.72 -3.57 18.49
N VAL A 181 9.80 -3.26 17.77
CA VAL A 181 10.06 -3.86 16.47
C VAL A 181 10.25 -5.35 16.73
N GLY A 182 9.18 -6.13 16.56
CA GLY A 182 9.28 -7.59 16.61
C GLY A 182 10.29 -8.07 15.57
N PRO A 183 11.01 -9.18 15.81
CA PRO A 183 11.95 -9.72 14.84
C PRO A 183 11.21 -10.01 13.53
N ARG A 184 11.51 -9.23 12.49
CA ARG A 184 11.00 -9.45 11.13
C ARG A 184 12.10 -10.09 10.28
N PRO A 185 11.72 -10.82 9.21
CA PRO A 185 12.67 -11.63 8.45
C PRO A 185 13.85 -10.81 7.92
N ILE A 186 15.05 -11.38 8.03
CA ILE A 186 16.32 -10.88 7.48
C ILE A 186 16.43 -11.28 5.98
N VAL A 187 15.31 -11.65 5.36
CA VAL A 187 15.24 -12.12 3.98
C VAL A 187 14.00 -11.50 3.36
N ALA A 188 14.14 -10.97 2.14
CA ALA A 188 13.03 -10.47 1.36
C ALA A 188 11.88 -11.48 1.27
N ASP A 189 10.65 -10.99 1.43
CA ASP A 189 9.45 -11.79 1.19
C ASP A 189 9.49 -12.29 -0.26
N THR A 190 9.17 -13.58 -0.44
CA THR A 190 9.33 -14.25 -1.73
C THR A 190 8.10 -15.10 -2.03
N PHE A 191 7.48 -14.85 -3.18
CA PHE A 191 6.22 -15.50 -3.56
C PHE A 191 6.24 -15.99 -5.00
N ARG A 192 5.43 -17.02 -5.27
CA ARG A 192 5.17 -17.49 -6.63
C ARG A 192 3.97 -16.72 -7.19
N VAL A 193 4.17 -16.01 -8.30
CA VAL A 193 3.14 -15.20 -8.96
C VAL A 193 3.12 -15.47 -10.45
N PHE A 194 1.96 -15.27 -11.09
CA PHE A 194 1.86 -15.37 -12.54
C PHE A 194 2.34 -14.05 -13.17
N ALA A 195 3.30 -14.15 -14.08
CA ALA A 195 3.88 -13.01 -14.79
C ALA A 195 3.37 -12.93 -16.22
N THR A 196 3.00 -11.73 -16.62
CA THR A 196 2.64 -11.38 -18.00
C THR A 196 3.67 -10.45 -18.62
N ARG A 197 3.77 -10.46 -19.95
CA ARG A 197 4.54 -9.44 -20.67
C ARG A 197 3.80 -8.11 -20.65
N GLU A 198 4.51 -7.04 -20.28
CA GLU A 198 4.03 -5.66 -20.28
C GLU A 198 3.64 -5.19 -21.70
N GLY A 199 4.57 -5.27 -22.66
CA GLY A 199 4.28 -5.05 -24.08
C GLY A 199 3.87 -3.62 -24.47
N LEU A 200 4.08 -2.62 -23.60
CA LEU A 200 3.65 -1.23 -23.82
C LEU A 200 4.77 -0.30 -24.35
N VAL A 201 5.65 -0.78 -25.23
CA VAL A 201 6.71 0.06 -25.83
C VAL A 201 6.09 1.33 -26.47
N GLY A 202 6.67 2.50 -26.14
CA GLY A 202 6.17 3.82 -26.51
C GLY A 202 5.16 4.42 -25.52
N GLY A 203 4.61 3.62 -24.60
CA GLY A 203 3.82 4.08 -23.46
C GLY A 203 4.67 4.79 -22.41
N THR A 204 4.02 5.38 -21.41
CA THR A 204 4.70 6.00 -20.26
C THR A 204 4.31 5.27 -18.97
N THR A 205 5.31 4.86 -18.21
CA THR A 205 5.13 4.20 -16.91
C THR A 205 4.65 5.19 -15.84
N ALA A 206 4.19 4.64 -14.72
CA ALA A 206 3.82 5.37 -13.50
C ALA A 206 4.80 6.43 -13.02
N ASN A 207 6.10 6.16 -13.16
CA ASN A 207 7.18 7.03 -12.69
C ASN A 207 7.74 7.91 -13.83
N GLY A 208 7.04 7.98 -14.96
CA GLY A 208 7.31 8.97 -16.01
C GLY A 208 8.37 8.53 -17.02
N HIS A 209 8.75 7.25 -17.01
CA HIS A 209 9.63 6.70 -18.02
C HIS A 209 8.86 6.36 -19.30
N VAL A 210 9.35 6.82 -20.44
CA VAL A 210 8.81 6.41 -21.75
C VAL A 210 9.42 5.08 -22.12
N ILE A 211 8.59 4.04 -22.19
CA ILE A 211 9.00 2.65 -22.39
C ILE A 211 9.69 2.52 -23.75
N ARG A 212 10.92 2.04 -23.72
CA ARG A 212 11.75 1.74 -24.89
C ARG A 212 11.79 0.23 -25.15
N PRO A 213 12.09 -0.19 -26.38
CA PRO A 213 12.33 -1.61 -26.66
C PRO A 213 13.41 -2.16 -25.75
N ARG A 214 13.17 -3.36 -25.21
CA ARG A 214 14.13 -4.09 -24.35
C ARG A 214 14.47 -3.38 -23.03
N ASP A 215 13.59 -2.52 -22.53
CA ASP A 215 13.74 -2.01 -21.17
C ASP A 215 13.63 -3.13 -20.13
N HIS A 216 14.32 -2.93 -19.00
CA HIS A 216 14.41 -3.87 -17.89
C HIS A 216 13.75 -3.25 -16.65
N PHE A 217 12.45 -3.47 -16.50
CA PHE A 217 11.65 -3.09 -15.33
C PHE A 217 10.48 -4.06 -15.11
N VAL A 218 9.73 -3.86 -14.03
CA VAL A 218 8.45 -4.53 -13.77
C VAL A 218 7.34 -3.54 -13.42
N ALA A 219 6.10 -3.98 -13.57
CA ALA A 219 4.92 -3.36 -12.96
C ALA A 219 4.42 -4.21 -11.79
N LEU A 220 4.07 -3.57 -10.67
CA LEU A 220 3.41 -4.23 -9.54
C LEU A 220 2.05 -3.61 -9.23
N PRO A 221 1.06 -4.38 -8.75
CA PRO A 221 -0.33 -3.91 -8.64
C PRO A 221 -0.58 -2.99 -7.44
N SER A 222 0.45 -2.30 -6.94
CA SER A 222 0.33 -1.23 -5.96
C SER A 222 1.37 -0.12 -6.15
N ARG A 223 0.94 1.12 -5.94
CA ARG A 223 1.81 2.31 -5.87
C ARG A 223 2.79 2.30 -4.70
N ARG A 224 2.59 1.42 -3.71
CA ARG A 224 3.38 1.36 -2.47
C ARG A 224 4.84 1.01 -2.68
N ALA A 225 5.13 0.32 -3.78
CA ALA A 225 6.49 -0.05 -4.19
C ALA A 225 6.91 0.61 -5.52
N LEU A 226 6.28 1.72 -5.92
CA LEU A 226 6.69 2.41 -7.14
C LEU A 226 8.00 3.18 -6.92
N ALA A 227 9.04 2.84 -7.69
CA ALA A 227 10.34 3.52 -7.65
C ALA A 227 10.26 4.91 -8.29
N PRO A 228 10.76 5.95 -7.60
CA PRO A 228 11.01 7.24 -8.24
C PRO A 228 11.82 7.12 -9.53
N ARG A 229 11.65 8.10 -10.42
CA ARG A 229 12.33 8.10 -11.70
C ARG A 229 13.85 8.09 -11.50
N GLY A 230 14.53 7.19 -12.22
CA GLY A 230 16.00 7.06 -12.13
C GLY A 230 16.51 6.42 -10.84
N SER A 231 15.63 5.90 -9.98
CA SER A 231 16.01 5.17 -8.77
C SER A 231 15.78 3.66 -8.89
N GLY A 232 16.45 2.91 -8.02
CA GLY A 232 16.25 1.48 -7.79
C GLY A 232 15.72 1.20 -6.38
N ASP A 233 15.06 2.20 -5.76
CA ASP A 233 14.62 2.13 -4.36
C ASP A 233 13.71 0.93 -4.09
N TYR A 234 12.89 0.57 -5.08
CA TYR A 234 12.09 -0.65 -5.08
C TYR A 234 12.51 -1.48 -6.28
N THR A 235 13.24 -2.55 -5.99
CA THR A 235 13.72 -3.53 -6.95
C THR A 235 13.21 -4.89 -6.53
N VAL A 236 12.75 -5.68 -7.49
CA VAL A 236 12.46 -7.10 -7.28
C VAL A 236 13.58 -7.96 -7.84
N LYS A 237 13.77 -9.14 -7.27
CA LYS A 237 14.46 -10.24 -7.96
C LYS A 237 13.40 -11.19 -8.49
N VAL A 238 13.37 -11.42 -9.79
CA VAL A 238 12.49 -12.39 -10.44
C VAL A 238 13.30 -13.59 -10.87
N CYS A 239 12.82 -14.80 -10.61
CA CYS A 239 13.43 -16.05 -11.06
C CYS A 239 12.40 -16.90 -11.81
N ALA A 240 12.78 -17.35 -13.01
CA ALA A 240 12.00 -18.27 -13.82
C ALA A 240 12.41 -19.73 -13.56
N ASP A 241 11.54 -20.68 -13.90
CA ASP A 241 11.80 -22.12 -13.70
C ASP A 241 12.97 -22.67 -14.53
N ASN A 242 13.38 -21.95 -15.57
CA ASN A 242 14.59 -22.26 -16.35
C ASN A 242 15.89 -21.92 -15.60
N GLY A 243 15.80 -21.45 -14.35
CA GLY A 243 16.94 -21.11 -13.49
C GLY A 243 17.50 -19.71 -13.73
N ARG A 244 16.96 -18.95 -14.69
CA ARG A 244 17.38 -17.57 -14.93
C ARG A 244 16.71 -16.64 -13.93
N CYS A 245 17.48 -15.69 -13.42
CA CYS A 245 16.98 -14.64 -12.54
C CYS A 245 17.44 -13.27 -13.01
N GLU A 246 16.66 -12.26 -12.65
CA GLU A 246 16.93 -10.88 -12.98
C GLU A 246 16.47 -9.95 -11.87
N TRP A 247 17.20 -8.86 -11.69
CA TRP A 247 16.84 -7.76 -10.81
C TRP A 247 16.29 -6.63 -11.65
N ALA A 248 15.07 -6.20 -11.34
CA ALA A 248 14.38 -5.19 -12.12
C ALA A 248 13.66 -4.19 -11.19
N PRO A 249 13.84 -2.88 -11.42
CA PRO A 249 13.15 -1.86 -10.65
C PRO A 249 11.65 -1.84 -11.00
N VAL A 250 10.83 -1.43 -10.03
CA VAL A 250 9.39 -1.28 -10.20
C VAL A 250 9.11 0.11 -10.78
N TRP A 251 8.92 0.21 -12.09
CA TRP A 251 8.66 1.49 -12.76
C TRP A 251 7.19 1.75 -13.03
N ASP A 252 6.36 0.70 -13.00
CA ASP A 252 4.95 0.81 -13.34
C ASP A 252 3.99 0.20 -12.30
N ILE A 253 2.69 0.51 -12.40
CA ILE A 253 1.63 0.03 -11.50
C ILE A 253 0.59 -0.82 -12.26
N GLY A 254 0.21 -1.94 -11.67
CA GLY A 254 -0.56 -2.98 -12.33
C GLY A 254 0.24 -4.28 -12.30
N PRO A 255 -0.33 -5.41 -12.72
CA PRO A 255 -1.55 -5.56 -13.52
C PRO A 255 -2.86 -5.44 -12.70
N TRP A 256 -3.96 -5.08 -13.39
CA TRP A 256 -5.36 -5.07 -12.90
C TRP A 256 -5.70 -4.09 -11.77
N ASN A 257 -4.87 -4.00 -10.73
CA ASN A 257 -5.08 -3.20 -9.53
C ASN A 257 -3.97 -2.16 -9.33
N THR A 258 -4.19 -1.21 -8.43
CA THR A 258 -3.24 -0.16 -8.04
C THR A 258 -3.07 -0.01 -6.52
N THR A 259 -3.79 -0.80 -5.74
CA THR A 259 -3.73 -0.84 -4.27
C THR A 259 -3.57 -2.27 -3.73
N ASP A 260 -3.13 -3.20 -4.58
CA ASP A 260 -2.92 -4.61 -4.25
C ASP A 260 -1.45 -4.92 -3.98
N ASP A 261 -0.96 -4.51 -2.81
CA ASP A 261 0.37 -4.84 -2.30
C ASP A 261 0.39 -6.26 -1.71
N HIS A 262 0.12 -7.27 -2.52
CA HIS A 262 -0.03 -8.65 -2.08
C HIS A 262 1.19 -9.24 -1.34
N TRP A 263 2.36 -8.65 -1.51
CA TRP A 263 3.57 -8.99 -0.75
C TRP A 263 3.55 -8.47 0.69
N SER A 264 2.59 -7.63 1.08
CA SER A 264 2.39 -7.16 2.45
C SER A 264 1.55 -8.15 3.25
N PRO A 265 1.84 -8.36 4.55
CA PRO A 265 1.00 -9.19 5.38
C PRO A 265 -0.39 -8.57 5.58
N PRO A 266 -1.44 -9.40 5.80
CA PRO A 266 -2.85 -8.99 5.92
C PRO A 266 -3.11 -7.73 6.75
N ASP A 267 -2.49 -7.60 7.91
CA ASP A 267 -2.70 -6.47 8.83
C ASP A 267 -2.21 -5.12 8.29
N SER A 268 -1.31 -5.16 7.30
CA SER A 268 -0.67 -3.98 6.71
C SER A 268 -0.94 -3.80 5.22
N ARG A 269 -1.63 -4.74 4.57
CA ARG A 269 -2.01 -4.66 3.16
C ARG A 269 -3.00 -3.51 2.93
N GLU A 270 -2.84 -2.76 1.85
CA GLU A 270 -3.66 -1.58 1.52
C GLU A 270 -5.10 -1.99 1.20
N SER A 271 -5.29 -2.97 0.32
CA SER A 271 -6.59 -3.56 -0.03
C SER A 271 -6.60 -5.09 0.16
N TRP A 272 -7.78 -5.72 0.12
CA TRP A 272 -7.92 -7.18 0.11
C TRP A 272 -7.23 -7.91 1.28
N ARG A 273 -7.37 -7.35 2.49
CA ARG A 273 -6.72 -7.83 3.73
C ARG A 273 -7.14 -9.23 4.16
N ASP A 274 -8.24 -9.74 3.62
CA ASP A 274 -8.75 -11.09 3.85
C ASP A 274 -8.05 -12.15 2.97
N LEU A 275 -7.33 -11.74 1.93
CA LEU A 275 -6.53 -12.66 1.10
C LEU A 275 -5.22 -13.05 1.80
N ALA A 276 -4.76 -14.27 1.54
CA ALA A 276 -3.50 -14.77 2.05
C ALA A 276 -2.30 -13.88 1.63
N HIS A 277 -1.30 -13.81 2.50
CA HIS A 277 -0.03 -13.13 2.21
C HIS A 277 0.63 -13.76 0.98
N GLY A 278 0.99 -12.93 0.00
CA GLY A 278 1.59 -13.37 -1.25
C GLY A 278 0.60 -13.74 -2.35
N LEU A 279 -0.73 -13.72 -2.10
CA LEU A 279 -1.75 -14.02 -3.11
C LEU A 279 -2.22 -12.73 -3.81
N PRO A 280 -1.89 -12.48 -5.10
CA PRO A 280 -2.43 -11.35 -5.85
C PRO A 280 -3.95 -11.43 -5.93
N GLN A 281 -4.63 -10.30 -5.83
CA GLN A 281 -6.09 -10.29 -5.93
C GLN A 281 -6.58 -10.72 -7.30
N ALA A 282 -5.88 -10.34 -8.39
CA ALA A 282 -6.23 -10.76 -9.74
C ALA A 282 -6.14 -12.29 -9.90
N GLN A 283 -5.18 -12.94 -9.23
CA GLN A 283 -5.10 -14.40 -9.20
C GLN A 283 -6.32 -15.02 -8.50
N ALA A 284 -6.69 -14.52 -7.31
CA ALA A 284 -7.87 -14.99 -6.59
C ALA A 284 -9.17 -14.74 -7.38
N ALA A 285 -9.28 -13.59 -8.06
CA ALA A 285 -10.42 -13.25 -8.90
C ALA A 285 -10.53 -14.19 -10.11
N PHE A 286 -9.42 -14.48 -10.78
CA PHE A 286 -9.38 -15.35 -11.95
C PHE A 286 -9.67 -16.81 -11.63
N ILE A 287 -9.10 -17.34 -10.55
CA ILE A 287 -9.17 -18.76 -10.19
C ILE A 287 -10.45 -19.07 -9.40
N ASP A 288 -10.72 -18.30 -8.35
CA ASP A 288 -11.77 -18.61 -7.37
C ASP A 288 -13.00 -17.72 -7.50
N GLY A 289 -13.00 -16.76 -8.44
CA GLY A 289 -14.09 -15.80 -8.60
C GLY A 289 -14.16 -14.77 -7.46
N TYR A 290 -13.07 -14.56 -6.72
CA TYR A 290 -12.98 -13.53 -5.69
C TYR A 290 -13.38 -12.15 -6.23
N ASN A 291 -14.05 -11.34 -5.40
CA ASN A 291 -14.67 -10.07 -5.83
C ASN A 291 -15.56 -10.23 -7.09
N GLY A 292 -16.27 -11.36 -7.22
CA GLY A 292 -17.09 -11.65 -8.39
C GLY A 292 -16.28 -11.84 -9.69
N GLY A 293 -15.00 -12.19 -9.58
CA GLY A 293 -14.06 -12.32 -10.69
C GLY A 293 -13.61 -10.98 -11.28
N ARG A 294 -13.61 -9.91 -10.47
CA ARG A 294 -13.35 -8.54 -10.92
C ARG A 294 -12.18 -7.90 -10.18
N ASP A 295 -11.51 -6.98 -10.86
CA ASP A 295 -10.48 -6.13 -10.25
C ASP A 295 -11.09 -4.96 -9.45
N GLN A 296 -10.25 -4.11 -8.87
CA GLN A 296 -10.67 -2.94 -8.09
C GLN A 296 -11.52 -1.92 -8.87
N PHE A 297 -11.47 -1.95 -10.20
CA PHE A 297 -12.25 -1.05 -11.05
C PHE A 297 -13.55 -1.70 -11.54
N GLY A 298 -13.80 -2.96 -11.17
CA GLY A 298 -14.98 -3.70 -11.60
C GLY A 298 -14.83 -4.40 -12.96
N ARG A 299 -13.66 -4.34 -13.60
CA ARG A 299 -13.42 -5.08 -14.84
C ARG A 299 -13.31 -6.57 -14.53
N ARG A 300 -13.79 -7.41 -15.43
CA ARG A 300 -13.59 -8.86 -15.31
C ARG A 300 -12.11 -9.18 -15.53
N VAL A 301 -11.50 -9.85 -14.56
CA VAL A 301 -10.10 -10.24 -14.64
C VAL A 301 -9.92 -11.32 -15.72
N GLY A 302 -9.02 -11.07 -16.67
CA GLY A 302 -8.79 -11.94 -17.83
C GLY A 302 -7.65 -12.94 -17.66
N ASN A 303 -6.78 -12.75 -16.67
CA ASN A 303 -5.67 -13.63 -16.34
C ASN A 303 -5.25 -13.45 -14.86
N PRO A 304 -4.51 -14.39 -14.25
CA PRO A 304 -4.16 -14.32 -12.83
C PRO A 304 -2.91 -13.47 -12.54
N ALA A 305 -2.54 -12.54 -13.43
CA ALA A 305 -1.25 -11.86 -13.34
C ALA A 305 -1.10 -11.06 -12.03
N GLY A 306 0.04 -11.26 -11.36
CA GLY A 306 0.45 -10.50 -10.18
C GLY A 306 1.62 -9.55 -10.44
N ILE A 307 2.22 -9.61 -11.63
CA ILE A 307 3.36 -8.80 -12.06
C ILE A 307 3.37 -8.72 -13.59
N ASP A 308 3.66 -7.55 -14.15
CA ASP A 308 3.99 -7.39 -15.58
C ASP A 308 5.48 -7.16 -15.75
N LEU A 309 6.07 -7.75 -16.79
CA LEU A 309 7.50 -7.70 -17.07
C LEU A 309 7.77 -6.94 -18.37
N ALA A 310 8.64 -5.95 -18.33
CA ALA A 310 9.09 -5.24 -19.53
C ALA A 310 9.79 -6.19 -20.52
N ASP A 311 9.87 -5.80 -21.79
CA ASP A 311 10.38 -6.67 -22.86
C ASP A 311 11.80 -7.19 -22.58
N GLY A 312 12.70 -6.35 -22.06
CA GLY A 312 14.06 -6.76 -21.68
C GLY A 312 14.03 -7.73 -20.50
N THR A 313 13.23 -7.44 -19.48
CA THR A 313 13.07 -8.35 -18.34
C THR A 313 12.55 -9.74 -18.77
N PHE A 314 11.53 -9.73 -19.63
CA PHE A 314 10.84 -10.93 -20.08
C PHE A 314 11.70 -11.80 -21.00
N PHE A 315 12.20 -11.24 -22.10
CA PHE A 315 12.94 -11.98 -23.12
C PHE A 315 14.42 -12.10 -22.76
N ASP A 316 15.06 -11.00 -22.39
CA ASP A 316 16.51 -10.96 -22.30
C ASP A 316 17.01 -11.53 -20.99
N GLY A 317 16.48 -11.10 -19.84
CA GLY A 317 17.00 -11.55 -18.56
C GLY A 317 16.37 -12.84 -18.04
N LEU A 318 15.07 -13.06 -18.24
CA LEU A 318 14.42 -14.31 -17.83
C LEU A 318 14.33 -15.37 -18.94
N GLY A 319 14.40 -14.99 -20.22
CA GLY A 319 14.32 -15.96 -21.32
C GLY A 319 12.95 -16.62 -21.44
N LEU A 320 11.88 -15.90 -21.10
CA LEU A 320 10.52 -16.38 -21.22
C LEU A 320 10.06 -16.30 -22.67
N LEU A 321 9.28 -17.31 -23.10
CA LEU A 321 8.67 -17.36 -24.43
C LEU A 321 7.16 -17.11 -24.39
N ASP A 322 6.55 -17.27 -23.21
CA ASP A 322 5.15 -17.02 -22.93
C ASP A 322 4.99 -16.66 -21.45
N ASN A 323 3.83 -16.13 -21.09
CA ASN A 323 3.45 -15.82 -19.72
C ASN A 323 3.62 -17.07 -18.85
N SER A 324 4.17 -16.88 -17.65
CA SER A 324 4.57 -18.02 -16.82
C SER A 324 4.52 -17.67 -15.35
N TRP A 325 4.46 -18.70 -14.52
CA TRP A 325 4.69 -18.55 -13.10
C TRP A 325 6.16 -18.24 -12.85
N VAL A 326 6.45 -17.24 -12.03
CA VAL A 326 7.80 -16.86 -11.59
C VAL A 326 7.85 -16.74 -10.08
N THR A 327 9.04 -16.85 -9.52
CA THR A 327 9.29 -16.57 -8.10
C THR A 327 9.84 -15.15 -7.98
N VAL A 328 9.21 -14.31 -7.16
CA VAL A 328 9.55 -12.90 -7.00
C VAL A 328 9.94 -12.63 -5.56
N SER A 329 11.11 -12.06 -5.34
CA SER A 329 11.57 -11.52 -4.05
C SER A 329 11.46 -10.00 -4.03
N TYR A 330 10.80 -9.45 -3.01
CA TYR A 330 10.50 -8.03 -2.86
C TYR A 330 11.56 -7.36 -1.97
N LEU A 331 12.62 -6.80 -2.58
CA LEU A 331 13.87 -6.53 -1.85
C LEU A 331 13.78 -5.42 -0.79
N TRP A 332 12.77 -4.55 -0.85
CA TRP A 332 12.53 -3.54 0.19
C TRP A 332 11.92 -4.13 1.47
N THR A 333 11.36 -5.34 1.40
CA THR A 333 10.84 -6.02 2.58
C THR A 333 11.94 -6.76 3.35
N ASP A 334 13.13 -6.88 2.76
CA ASP A 334 14.32 -7.33 3.48
C ASP A 334 14.70 -6.29 4.54
N ARG A 335 14.95 -6.80 5.75
CA ARG A 335 15.35 -6.03 6.93
C ARG A 335 16.66 -6.53 7.52
N GLY A 336 17.43 -7.28 6.74
CA GLY A 336 18.81 -7.62 7.07
C GLY A 336 19.76 -6.44 6.94
N PRO A 337 20.92 -6.47 7.62
CA PRO A 337 21.95 -5.45 7.44
C PRO A 337 22.39 -5.45 5.98
N ASN A 338 22.09 -4.35 5.28
CA ASN A 338 22.42 -4.17 3.88
C ASN A 338 23.94 -4.25 3.68
N PRO A 339 24.48 -5.26 2.98
CA PRO A 339 25.88 -5.25 2.60
C PRO A 339 26.04 -4.15 1.55
N ALA A 340 26.61 -3.02 2.00
CA ALA A 340 27.05 -1.86 1.23
C ALA A 340 26.97 -1.98 -0.30
N ARG A 341 26.19 -1.08 -0.93
CA ARG A 341 26.17 -0.83 -2.37
C ARG A 341 27.54 -0.51 -2.94
#